data_AF-A0AAU9MKI6-F1
#
_entry.id   AF-A0AAU9MKI6-F1
#
_cell.length_a   1.000
_cell.length_b   1.000
_cell.length_c   1.000
_cell.angle_alpha   90.00
_cell.angle_beta   90.00
_cell.angle_gamma   90.00
#
_symmetry.space_group_name_H-M   'P 1'
#
loop_
_entity.id
_entity.type
_entity.pdbx_description
1 polymer ?
#
loop_
_entity_poly.entity_id
_entity_poly.type
_entity_poly.pdbx_seq_one_letter_code
_entity_poly.pdbx_strand_id
1 'polypeptide(L)'
;MNAGQAQYTPLHIAAVLISDDNGIFWQAINNVGGEEAALKKLPSQPPPPDQVTASTSLITTIRRAQSSQKSRGDTHLAVDQLILGILEDSQISELLKDAGVGASRVKRKVEKLRDKEEKKVESASDDTNFEALYTYGRDLVDQVGKLEPVIGIDEEIRRVIRILSRRTKNNHVLIGEPGVGKPGMGKIVVVEGLAQRILRGDVPSNLTNMRVISLDMGALIAGASYFGEFEERLKAVLKEVEKAEGKVTLFIDEIHLVLGASRTEGSMDAANLFKPMLARGQLRCIGATTLEEYRKGLKERYEGHHGVRILDRAFVVAAQLSSRYITARFLPDKAIDLVDEACANVRVQFDSQPEEIDNLERKKMQLKVEVHALEKEEDKASKARLVELKKELDDLRGRLKPLMKKYKKGEKRMEENP
;
A
#
# COMPACT_ATOMS: atom_id res chain seq x y z
N MET A 1 -8.70 -5.97 38.43
CA MET A 1 -8.26 -6.58 39.70
C MET A 1 -8.56 -5.63 40.84
N ASN A 2 -9.48 -5.96 41.75
CA ASN A 2 -9.64 -5.29 43.04
C ASN A 2 -10.48 -6.20 43.96
N ALA A 3 -10.06 -7.46 44.08
CA ALA A 3 -10.79 -8.48 44.83
C ALA A 3 -10.37 -8.53 46.32
N GLY A 4 -9.79 -7.46 46.88
CA GLY A 4 -9.41 -7.38 48.29
C GLY A 4 -8.50 -8.52 48.77
N GLN A 5 -7.47 -8.88 48.00
CA GLN A 5 -6.62 -10.03 48.33
C GLN A 5 -5.38 -9.62 49.12
N ALA A 6 -4.95 -10.48 50.05
CA ALA A 6 -3.78 -10.26 50.91
C ALA A 6 -2.45 -10.25 50.14
N GLN A 7 -2.34 -11.07 49.09
CA GLN A 7 -1.09 -11.32 48.38
C GLN A 7 -1.31 -11.61 46.89
N TYR A 8 -0.31 -11.29 46.06
CA TYR A 8 -0.23 -11.75 44.68
C TYR A 8 0.24 -13.20 44.63
N THR A 9 -0.54 -14.06 43.97
CA THR A 9 -0.29 -15.50 43.81
C THR A 9 -0.13 -15.86 42.33
N PRO A 10 0.46 -17.03 41.99
CA PRO A 10 0.53 -17.51 40.60
C PRO A 10 -0.82 -17.53 39.89
N LEU A 11 -1.91 -17.80 40.62
CA LEU A 11 -3.27 -17.80 40.11
C LEU A 11 -3.71 -16.44 39.55
N HIS A 12 -3.23 -15.33 40.12
CA HIS A 12 -3.54 -14.00 39.60
C HIS A 12 -2.93 -13.78 38.23
N ILE A 13 -1.66 -14.18 38.06
CA ILE A 13 -0.98 -14.05 36.78
C ILE A 13 -1.63 -14.97 35.76
N ALA A 14 -1.94 -16.21 36.13
CA ALA A 14 -2.68 -17.13 35.28
C ALA A 14 -4.03 -16.55 34.84
N ALA A 15 -4.80 -15.96 35.77
CA ALA A 15 -6.09 -15.34 35.45
C ALA A 15 -5.96 -14.17 34.46
N VAL A 16 -4.92 -13.33 34.59
CA VAL A 16 -4.64 -12.25 33.62
C VAL A 16 -4.31 -12.81 32.25
N LEU A 17 -3.38 -13.76 32.19
CA LEU A 17 -2.92 -14.34 30.95
C LEU A 17 -4.02 -15.13 30.21
N ILE A 18 -5.02 -15.61 30.95
CA ILE A 18 -6.23 -16.26 30.39
C ILE A 18 -7.26 -15.22 29.93
N SER A 19 -7.38 -14.10 30.63
CA SER A 19 -8.33 -13.03 30.28
C SER A 19 -7.93 -12.28 29.01
N ASP A 20 -6.69 -12.45 28.55
CA ASP A 20 -6.24 -11.96 27.26
C ASP A 20 -6.58 -13.00 26.18
N ASP A 21 -7.69 -12.77 25.47
CA ASP A 21 -8.20 -13.63 24.40
C ASP A 21 -7.21 -13.80 23.23
N ASN A 22 -6.27 -12.87 23.06
CA ASN A 22 -5.22 -12.96 22.05
C ASN A 22 -3.93 -13.58 22.61
N GLY A 23 -3.82 -13.73 23.93
CA GLY A 23 -2.63 -14.20 24.61
C GLY A 23 -2.28 -15.67 24.35
N ILE A 24 -0.98 -15.96 24.33
CA ILE A 24 -0.41 -17.31 24.10
C ILE A 24 -1.01 -18.35 25.07
N PHE A 25 -1.30 -17.96 26.31
CA PHE A 25 -1.81 -18.86 27.32
C PHE A 25 -3.26 -19.29 27.05
N TRP A 26 -4.14 -18.33 26.72
CA TRP A 26 -5.51 -18.62 26.30
C TRP A 26 -5.54 -19.49 25.04
N GLN A 27 -4.76 -19.12 24.02
CA GLN A 27 -4.64 -19.91 22.80
C GLN A 27 -4.19 -21.35 23.09
N ALA A 28 -3.24 -21.55 24.01
CA ALA A 28 -2.77 -22.88 24.38
C ALA A 28 -3.85 -23.70 25.09
N ILE A 29 -4.69 -23.08 25.92
CA ILE A 29 -5.80 -23.74 26.63
C ILE A 29 -6.97 -24.05 25.68
N ASN A 30 -7.40 -23.08 24.88
CA ASN A 30 -8.49 -23.22 23.93
C ASN A 30 -8.20 -24.31 22.88
N ASN A 31 -6.97 -24.35 22.37
CA ASN A 31 -6.53 -25.40 21.44
C ASN A 31 -6.53 -26.82 22.03
N VAL A 32 -6.53 -26.95 23.37
CA VAL A 32 -6.56 -28.24 24.07
C VAL A 32 -7.98 -28.58 24.55
N GLY A 33 -8.96 -27.69 24.32
CA GLY A 33 -10.37 -27.88 24.65
C GLY A 33 -10.74 -27.54 26.09
N GLY A 34 -10.01 -26.62 26.73
CA GLY A 34 -10.34 -26.17 28.09
C GLY A 34 -11.43 -25.10 28.13
N GLU A 35 -12.34 -25.19 29.11
CA GLU A 35 -13.33 -24.14 29.39
C GLU A 35 -12.78 -23.08 30.36
N GLU A 36 -13.11 -21.81 30.10
CA GLU A 36 -12.67 -20.63 30.89
C GLU A 36 -13.14 -20.65 32.36
N ALA A 37 -14.23 -21.37 32.64
CA ALA A 37 -15.02 -21.21 33.86
C ALA A 37 -14.33 -21.71 35.15
N ALA A 38 -13.33 -22.61 35.05
CA ALA A 38 -12.74 -23.27 36.20
C ALA A 38 -11.73 -22.40 37.00
N LEU A 39 -11.20 -21.32 36.42
CA LEU A 39 -10.09 -20.54 37.00
C LEU A 39 -10.52 -19.24 37.72
N LYS A 40 -11.83 -18.99 37.87
CA LYS A 40 -12.38 -17.75 38.45
C LYS A 40 -12.62 -17.78 39.98
N LYS A 41 -12.25 -18.84 40.70
CA LYS A 41 -12.37 -18.89 42.17
C LYS A 41 -11.08 -18.47 42.86
N LEU A 42 -11.01 -17.22 43.30
CA LEU A 42 -9.94 -16.70 44.15
C LEU A 42 -10.51 -16.23 45.49
N PRO A 43 -9.87 -16.56 46.63
CA PRO A 43 -10.29 -16.09 47.95
C PRO A 43 -10.05 -14.58 48.12
N SER A 44 -11.01 -13.89 48.74
CA SER A 44 -10.98 -12.44 49.02
C SER A 44 -11.13 -12.17 50.53
N GLN A 45 -10.50 -11.12 51.06
CA GLN A 45 -10.69 -10.68 52.45
C GLN A 45 -11.27 -9.24 52.53
N PRO A 46 -12.24 -8.99 53.43
CA PRO A 46 -12.62 -7.64 53.85
C PRO A 46 -12.01 -7.29 55.23
N PRO A 47 -11.39 -6.10 55.42
CA PRO A 47 -11.11 -5.04 54.45
C PRO A 47 -9.90 -5.35 53.53
N PRO A 48 -9.80 -4.69 52.35
CA PRO A 48 -8.64 -4.82 51.48
C PRO A 48 -7.37 -4.27 52.17
N PRO A 49 -6.22 -4.93 51.99
CA PRO A 49 -4.96 -4.47 52.57
C PRO A 49 -4.41 -3.23 51.83
N ASP A 50 -3.74 -2.33 52.55
CA ASP A 50 -3.12 -1.13 51.98
C ASP A 50 -1.95 -1.46 51.04
N GLN A 51 -1.25 -2.57 51.28
CA GLN A 51 -0.19 -3.09 50.43
C GLN A 51 -0.35 -4.60 50.21
N VAL A 52 -0.36 -4.99 48.93
CA VAL A 52 -0.43 -6.40 48.51
C VAL A 52 0.99 -6.88 48.23
N THR A 53 1.44 -7.90 48.94
CA THR A 53 2.80 -8.45 48.78
C THR A 53 2.78 -9.67 47.85
N ALA A 54 3.92 -9.99 47.22
CA ALA A 54 4.04 -11.23 46.45
C ALA A 54 4.14 -12.43 47.40
N SER A 55 3.31 -13.45 47.17
CA SER A 55 3.39 -14.72 47.90
C SER A 55 4.71 -15.44 47.61
N THR A 56 5.13 -16.29 48.55
CA THR A 56 6.34 -17.11 48.41
C THR A 56 6.26 -18.03 47.18
N SER A 57 5.08 -18.54 46.85
CA SER A 57 4.82 -19.36 45.66
C SER A 57 4.96 -18.58 44.36
N LEU A 58 4.55 -17.32 44.34
CA LEU A 58 4.76 -16.45 43.18
C LEU A 58 6.25 -16.17 42.95
N ILE A 59 6.99 -15.88 44.03
CA ILE A 59 8.43 -15.61 43.94
C ILE A 59 9.19 -16.85 43.44
N THR A 60 8.86 -18.05 43.90
CA THR A 60 9.47 -19.28 43.40
C THR A 60 9.11 -19.54 41.94
N THR A 61 7.87 -19.28 41.52
CA THR A 61 7.43 -19.41 40.12
C THR A 61 8.21 -18.50 39.19
N ILE A 62 8.37 -17.22 39.55
CA ILE A 62 9.15 -16.25 38.76
C ILE A 62 10.62 -16.67 38.68
N ARG A 63 11.21 -17.11 39.80
CA ARG A 63 12.61 -17.60 39.81
C ARG A 63 12.82 -18.81 38.89
N ARG A 64 11.85 -19.73 38.83
CA ARG A 64 11.89 -20.87 37.89
C ARG A 64 11.80 -20.41 36.45
N ALA A 65 10.87 -19.51 36.13
CA ALA A 65 10.74 -18.92 34.81
C ALA A 65 12.04 -18.23 34.35
N GLN A 66 12.71 -17.49 35.26
CA GLN A 66 14.02 -16.88 35.01
C GLN A 66 15.14 -17.92 34.81
N SER A 67 15.12 -19.03 35.53
CA SER A 67 16.09 -20.11 35.33
C SER A 67 15.92 -20.77 33.96
N SER A 68 14.67 -20.98 33.53
CA SER A 68 14.33 -21.52 32.21
C SER A 68 14.76 -20.55 31.10
N GLN A 69 14.49 -19.25 31.27
CA GLN A 69 14.97 -18.19 30.40
C GLN A 69 16.50 -18.24 30.20
N LYS A 70 17.27 -18.34 31.30
CA LYS A 70 18.74 -18.45 31.24
C LYS A 70 19.21 -19.72 30.54
N SER A 71 18.56 -20.85 30.79
CA SER A 71 18.91 -22.13 30.16
C SER A 71 18.68 -22.12 28.64
N ARG A 72 17.72 -21.33 28.16
CA ARG A 72 17.41 -21.15 26.74
C ARG A 72 18.20 -20.03 26.06
N GLY A 73 18.87 -19.17 26.84
CA GLY A 73 19.70 -18.07 26.32
C GLY A 73 18.94 -16.83 25.88
N ASP A 74 17.70 -16.63 26.36
CA ASP A 74 16.96 -15.38 26.17
C ASP A 74 17.54 -14.29 27.08
N THR A 75 17.52 -13.01 26.68
CA THR A 75 18.04 -11.92 27.51
C THR A 75 17.00 -11.36 28.48
N HIS A 76 15.71 -11.44 28.11
CA HIS A 76 14.57 -10.99 28.90
C HIS A 76 13.61 -12.14 29.21
N LEU A 77 12.85 -12.01 30.32
CA LEU A 77 11.83 -12.99 30.70
C LEU A 77 10.58 -12.82 29.82
N ALA A 78 10.44 -13.68 28.83
CA ALA A 78 9.28 -13.71 27.95
C ALA A 78 8.05 -14.38 28.60
N VAL A 79 6.86 -14.05 28.10
CA VAL A 79 5.56 -14.49 28.65
C VAL A 79 5.42 -16.01 28.58
N ASP A 80 5.95 -16.66 27.55
CA ASP A 80 5.98 -18.11 27.40
C ASP A 80 6.77 -18.79 28.54
N GLN A 81 7.92 -18.24 28.94
CA GLN A 81 8.72 -18.77 30.05
C GLN A 81 8.00 -18.59 31.39
N LEU A 82 7.28 -17.47 31.53
CA LEU A 82 6.41 -17.24 32.67
C LEU A 82 5.27 -18.27 32.72
N ILE A 83 4.61 -18.54 31.59
CA ILE A 83 3.57 -19.58 31.48
C ILE A 83 4.12 -20.96 31.85
N LEU A 84 5.30 -21.32 31.35
CA LEU A 84 5.94 -22.60 31.68
C LEU A 84 6.22 -22.73 33.18
N GLY A 85 6.67 -21.65 33.83
CA GLY A 85 6.85 -21.62 35.28
C GLY A 85 5.53 -21.76 36.05
N ILE A 86 4.48 -21.08 35.60
CA ILE A 86 3.13 -21.13 36.18
C ILE A 86 2.53 -22.54 36.08
N LEU A 87 2.76 -23.26 34.98
CA LEU A 87 2.27 -24.63 34.77
C LEU A 87 2.90 -25.67 35.72
N GLU A 88 4.01 -25.33 36.38
CA GLU A 88 4.66 -26.19 37.40
C GLU A 88 4.13 -25.96 38.81
N ASP A 89 3.28 -24.95 39.02
CA ASP A 89 2.60 -24.75 40.30
C ASP A 89 1.51 -25.81 40.50
N SER A 90 1.47 -26.43 41.69
CA SER A 90 0.56 -27.53 41.98
C SER A 90 -0.91 -27.11 41.93
N GLN A 91 -1.23 -25.90 42.39
CA GLN A 91 -2.61 -25.41 42.41
C GLN A 91 -3.13 -25.17 40.99
N ILE A 92 -2.27 -24.69 40.10
CA ILE A 92 -2.62 -24.45 38.70
C ILE A 92 -2.76 -25.76 37.94
N SER A 93 -1.88 -26.72 38.21
CA SER A 93 -1.97 -28.06 37.62
C SER A 93 -3.26 -28.78 38.03
N GLU A 94 -3.72 -28.63 39.27
CA GLU A 94 -5.01 -29.15 39.74
C GLU A 94 -6.19 -28.45 39.06
N LEU A 95 -6.21 -27.11 39.00
CA LEU A 95 -7.28 -26.36 38.33
C LEU A 95 -7.38 -26.68 36.83
N LEU A 96 -6.25 -26.89 36.15
CA LEU A 96 -6.25 -27.31 34.76
C LEU A 96 -6.82 -28.73 34.59
N LYS A 97 -6.52 -29.66 35.51
CA LYS A 97 -7.11 -31.00 35.51
C LYS A 97 -8.63 -30.94 35.72
N ASP A 98 -9.10 -30.12 36.63
CA ASP A 98 -10.53 -29.88 36.86
C ASP A 98 -11.22 -29.28 35.62
N ALA A 99 -10.49 -28.48 34.84
CA ALA A 99 -10.93 -27.94 33.55
C ALA A 99 -10.80 -28.94 32.38
N GLY A 100 -10.45 -30.21 32.62
CA GLY A 100 -10.28 -31.24 31.58
C GLY A 100 -8.96 -31.16 30.80
N VAL A 101 -8.05 -30.25 31.18
CA VAL A 101 -6.81 -29.95 30.47
C VAL A 101 -5.59 -30.49 31.23
N GLY A 102 -4.79 -31.33 30.57
CA GLY A 102 -3.53 -31.78 31.17
C GLY A 102 -2.44 -30.70 31.06
N ALA A 103 -1.81 -30.30 32.16
CA ALA A 103 -0.72 -29.30 32.18
C ALA A 103 0.40 -29.62 31.16
N SER A 104 0.75 -30.90 30.99
CA SER A 104 1.74 -31.36 29.99
C SER A 104 1.32 -31.12 28.54
N ARG A 105 0.01 -31.11 28.25
CA ARG A 105 -0.52 -30.81 26.91
C ARG A 105 -0.42 -29.32 26.60
N VAL A 106 -0.73 -28.47 27.58
CA VAL A 106 -0.56 -27.01 27.47
C VAL A 106 0.91 -26.66 27.30
N LYS A 107 1.79 -27.26 28.11
CA LYS A 107 3.25 -27.08 28.03
C LYS A 107 3.78 -27.31 26.61
N ARG A 108 3.44 -28.47 26.03
CA ARG A 108 3.84 -28.82 24.65
C ARG A 108 3.25 -27.88 23.60
N LYS A 109 2.07 -27.30 23.84
CA LYS A 109 1.45 -26.37 22.91
C LYS A 109 2.13 -25.00 22.96
N VAL A 110 2.43 -24.50 24.16
CA VAL A 110 3.21 -23.26 24.36
C VAL A 110 4.59 -23.39 23.70
N GLU A 111 5.27 -24.52 23.92
CA GLU A 111 6.56 -24.81 23.24
C GLU A 111 6.41 -24.82 21.71
N LYS A 112 5.36 -25.45 21.17
CA LYS A 112 5.11 -25.49 19.71
C LYS A 112 4.70 -24.14 19.09
N LEU A 113 3.98 -23.30 19.82
CA LEU A 113 3.63 -21.96 19.36
C LEU A 113 4.90 -21.12 19.22
N ARG A 114 5.85 -21.31 20.15
CA ARG A 114 7.17 -20.70 20.12
C ARG A 114 8.14 -21.32 19.10
N ASP A 115 8.12 -22.63 18.86
CA ASP A 115 9.02 -23.27 17.88
C ASP A 115 8.71 -22.86 16.42
N LYS A 116 7.53 -22.28 16.14
CA LYS A 116 7.27 -21.60 14.87
C LYS A 116 8.02 -20.27 14.72
N GLU A 117 8.63 -19.79 15.79
CA GLU A 117 9.20 -18.46 15.99
C GLU A 117 10.64 -18.59 16.55
N GLU A 118 11.55 -19.23 15.80
CA GLU A 118 12.98 -19.38 16.17
C GLU A 118 13.72 -18.02 16.30
N LYS A 119 13.41 -17.24 17.34
CA LYS A 119 14.11 -15.99 17.69
C LYS A 119 14.29 -15.88 19.20
N LYS A 120 15.48 -15.38 19.57
CA LYS A 120 15.82 -14.98 20.94
C LYS A 120 15.11 -13.68 21.27
N VAL A 121 14.52 -13.57 22.46
CA VAL A 121 13.87 -12.34 22.91
C VAL A 121 14.95 -11.38 23.39
N GLU A 122 15.26 -10.36 22.58
CA GLU A 122 16.36 -9.42 22.83
C GLU A 122 15.88 -8.07 23.39
N SER A 123 14.60 -7.70 23.25
CA SER A 123 14.02 -6.48 23.85
C SER A 123 12.58 -6.67 24.36
N ALA A 124 12.19 -5.83 25.33
CA ALA A 124 10.83 -5.78 25.90
C ALA A 124 9.75 -5.24 24.92
N SER A 125 10.17 -4.77 23.74
CA SER A 125 9.30 -4.17 22.71
C SER A 125 9.17 -5.05 21.47
N ASP A 126 9.83 -6.22 21.44
CA ASP A 126 9.73 -7.14 20.31
C ASP A 126 8.37 -7.83 20.20
N ASP A 127 7.59 -7.87 21.30
CA ASP A 127 6.21 -8.37 21.29
C ASP A 127 5.22 -7.36 20.68
N THR A 128 5.52 -6.05 20.71
CA THR A 128 4.60 -5.01 20.20
C THR A 128 4.73 -4.73 18.70
N ASN A 129 5.77 -5.25 18.04
CA ASN A 129 6.11 -4.89 16.65
C ASN A 129 5.67 -5.90 15.58
N PHE A 130 4.90 -6.94 15.94
CA PHE A 130 4.49 -8.01 15.02
C PHE A 130 2.97 -8.14 14.80
N GLU A 131 2.18 -7.18 15.27
CA GLU A 131 0.73 -7.14 15.04
C GLU A 131 0.28 -5.85 14.32
N ALA A 132 1.12 -5.23 13.49
CA ALA A 132 0.70 -4.06 12.72
C ALA A 132 -0.43 -4.44 11.75
N LEU A 133 -0.37 -5.61 11.10
CA LEU A 133 -1.44 -6.11 10.24
C LEU A 133 -2.73 -6.44 10.99
N TYR A 134 -2.64 -6.81 12.28
CA TYR A 134 -3.83 -7.08 13.11
C TYR A 134 -4.42 -5.80 13.69
N THR A 135 -3.56 -4.85 14.07
CA THR A 135 -3.95 -3.55 14.64
C THR A 135 -4.57 -2.63 13.59
N TYR A 136 -3.95 -2.57 12.41
CA TYR A 136 -4.34 -1.65 11.34
C TYR A 136 -5.07 -2.34 10.17
N GLY A 137 -5.25 -3.66 10.24
CA GLY A 137 -5.84 -4.44 9.17
C GLY A 137 -6.93 -5.38 9.67
N ARG A 138 -7.79 -5.80 8.74
CA ARG A 138 -8.84 -6.79 8.97
C ARG A 138 -8.67 -7.94 7.98
N ASP A 139 -8.56 -9.16 8.50
CA ASP A 139 -8.48 -10.35 7.65
C ASP A 139 -9.87 -10.70 7.10
N LEU A 140 -10.04 -10.54 5.80
CA LEU A 140 -11.30 -10.82 5.11
C LEU A 140 -11.54 -12.32 4.94
N VAL A 141 -10.50 -13.16 4.95
CA VAL A 141 -10.64 -14.63 4.83
C VAL A 141 -11.19 -15.22 6.12
N ASP A 142 -10.69 -14.76 7.27
CA ASP A 142 -11.17 -15.18 8.58
C ASP A 142 -12.61 -14.68 8.87
N GLN A 143 -12.98 -13.55 8.27
CA GLN A 143 -14.31 -12.96 8.44
C GLN A 143 -15.38 -13.53 7.51
N VAL A 144 -15.05 -14.40 6.55
CA VAL A 144 -15.99 -14.95 5.57
C VAL A 144 -17.28 -15.49 6.20
N GLY A 145 -17.21 -16.14 7.36
CA GLY A 145 -18.40 -16.66 8.05
C GLY A 145 -19.40 -15.59 8.52
N LYS A 146 -18.96 -14.33 8.59
CA LYS A 146 -19.77 -13.15 8.96
C LYS A 146 -20.14 -12.28 7.76
N LEU A 147 -19.55 -12.51 6.59
CA LEU A 147 -19.77 -11.72 5.39
C LEU A 147 -21.04 -12.18 4.65
N GLU A 148 -21.71 -11.25 3.99
CA GLU A 148 -22.83 -11.58 3.11
C GLU A 148 -22.36 -12.39 1.91
N PRO A 149 -23.18 -13.33 1.39
CA PRO A 149 -22.83 -14.09 0.19
C PRO A 149 -22.74 -13.14 -1.01
N VAL A 150 -21.64 -13.24 -1.77
CA VAL A 150 -21.44 -12.42 -2.97
C VAL A 150 -22.23 -13.01 -4.14
N ILE A 151 -23.08 -12.21 -4.77
CA ILE A 151 -23.97 -12.63 -5.86
C ILE A 151 -23.65 -11.86 -7.14
N GLY A 152 -23.44 -12.56 -8.26
CA GLY A 152 -23.41 -11.96 -9.60
C GLY A 152 -22.11 -11.24 -10.00
N ILE A 153 -20.99 -11.47 -9.28
CA ILE A 153 -19.69 -10.79 -9.49
C ILE A 153 -18.58 -11.81 -9.86
N ASP A 154 -18.96 -12.94 -10.44
CA ASP A 154 -18.04 -14.05 -10.70
C ASP A 154 -16.98 -13.77 -11.78
N GLU A 155 -17.28 -12.89 -12.75
CA GLU A 155 -16.33 -12.53 -13.80
C GLU A 155 -15.23 -11.63 -13.27
N GLU A 156 -15.60 -10.65 -12.44
CA GLU A 156 -14.69 -9.73 -11.79
C GLU A 156 -13.76 -10.49 -10.85
N ILE A 157 -14.29 -11.37 -9.99
CA ILE A 157 -13.48 -12.19 -9.08
C ILE A 157 -12.50 -13.07 -9.87
N ARG A 158 -12.96 -13.72 -10.95
CA ARG A 158 -12.08 -14.51 -11.85
C ARG A 158 -10.99 -13.65 -12.49
N ARG A 159 -11.29 -12.40 -12.85
CA ARG A 159 -10.29 -11.46 -13.39
C ARG A 159 -9.26 -11.09 -12.32
N VAL A 160 -9.68 -10.83 -11.07
CA VAL A 160 -8.75 -10.57 -9.95
C VAL A 160 -7.81 -11.76 -9.74
N ILE A 161 -8.34 -12.97 -9.62
CA ILE A 161 -7.57 -14.22 -9.46
C ILE A 161 -6.52 -14.35 -10.58
N ARG A 162 -6.92 -14.09 -11.83
CA ARG A 162 -6.02 -14.18 -12.99
C ARG A 162 -4.88 -13.17 -12.92
N ILE A 163 -5.13 -11.95 -12.44
CA ILE A 163 -4.11 -10.90 -12.33
C ILE A 163 -3.16 -11.20 -11.18
N LEU A 164 -3.68 -11.58 -10.01
CA LEU A 164 -2.88 -11.95 -8.84
C LEU A 164 -1.97 -13.16 -9.12
N SER A 165 -2.39 -14.04 -10.04
CA SER A 165 -1.62 -15.24 -10.42
C SER A 165 -0.44 -14.97 -11.36
N ARG A 166 -0.26 -13.73 -11.84
CA ARG A 166 0.84 -13.39 -12.75
C ARG A 166 2.18 -13.39 -12.02
N ARG A 167 3.26 -13.68 -12.75
CA ARG A 167 4.64 -13.61 -12.23
C ARG A 167 5.12 -12.18 -12.02
N THR A 168 4.68 -11.25 -12.87
CA THR A 168 5.01 -9.83 -12.81
C THR A 168 3.74 -9.00 -12.96
N LYS A 169 3.72 -7.77 -12.43
CA LYS A 169 2.54 -6.88 -12.46
C LYS A 169 1.28 -7.58 -11.95
N ASN A 170 1.41 -8.24 -10.81
CA ASN A 170 0.37 -9.02 -10.14
C ASN A 170 -0.43 -8.20 -9.11
N ASN A 171 -0.43 -6.88 -9.26
CA ASN A 171 -1.22 -5.95 -8.46
C ASN A 171 -2.44 -5.52 -9.27
N HIS A 172 -3.59 -5.43 -8.62
CA HIS A 172 -4.84 -5.06 -9.27
C HIS A 172 -5.41 -3.76 -8.70
N VAL A 173 -6.04 -2.95 -9.55
CA VAL A 173 -6.77 -1.76 -9.11
C VAL A 173 -8.19 -1.86 -9.62
N LEU A 174 -9.14 -1.90 -8.69
CA LEU A 174 -10.58 -1.86 -8.94
C LEU A 174 -11.01 -0.41 -9.14
N ILE A 175 -11.54 -0.12 -10.32
CA ILE A 175 -12.00 1.22 -10.70
C ILE A 175 -13.52 1.18 -10.84
N GLY A 176 -14.21 2.08 -10.16
CA GLY A 176 -15.67 2.19 -10.20
C GLY A 176 -16.18 3.39 -9.40
N GLU A 177 -17.48 3.66 -9.47
CA GLU A 177 -18.08 4.74 -8.70
C GLU A 177 -18.05 4.43 -7.19
N PRO A 178 -17.91 5.44 -6.31
CA PRO A 178 -18.02 5.26 -4.87
C PRO A 178 -19.47 4.92 -4.52
N GLY A 179 -19.69 3.80 -3.83
CA GLY A 179 -21.00 3.37 -3.35
C GLY A 179 -22.01 3.07 -4.45
N VAL A 180 -21.93 1.86 -5.05
CA VAL A 180 -23.01 1.31 -5.90
C VAL A 180 -24.25 0.92 -5.05
N GLY A 181 -24.71 1.84 -4.18
CA GLY A 181 -26.08 2.06 -3.71
C GLY A 181 -26.80 0.97 -2.92
N LYS A 182 -26.26 -0.24 -2.73
CA LYS A 182 -26.93 -1.34 -2.04
C LYS A 182 -25.94 -2.14 -1.19
N PRO A 183 -26.35 -2.67 -0.02
CA PRO A 183 -25.59 -3.75 0.63
C PRO A 183 -25.37 -4.88 -0.38
N GLY A 184 -24.13 -5.35 -0.49
CA GLY A 184 -23.70 -6.31 -1.53
C GLY A 184 -23.28 -5.73 -2.88
N MET A 185 -23.19 -4.40 -3.05
CA MET A 185 -22.69 -3.76 -4.27
C MET A 185 -21.62 -2.70 -3.97
N GLY A 186 -20.34 -3.08 -4.13
CA GLY A 186 -19.18 -2.22 -3.88
C GLY A 186 -17.88 -2.88 -4.38
N LYS A 187 -16.80 -2.10 -4.53
CA LYS A 187 -15.50 -2.63 -4.95
C LYS A 187 -14.97 -3.66 -3.94
N ILE A 188 -15.27 -3.45 -2.66
CA ILE A 188 -14.94 -4.37 -1.57
C ILE A 188 -15.59 -5.75 -1.77
N VAL A 189 -16.79 -5.83 -2.34
CA VAL A 189 -17.51 -7.09 -2.56
C VAL A 189 -16.76 -8.03 -3.49
N VAL A 190 -16.01 -7.48 -4.47
CA VAL A 190 -15.12 -8.28 -5.33
C VAL A 190 -14.01 -8.95 -4.48
N VAL A 191 -13.51 -8.24 -3.48
CA VAL A 191 -12.42 -8.69 -2.59
C VAL A 191 -12.94 -9.68 -1.54
N GLU A 192 -14.14 -9.44 -0.99
CA GLU A 192 -14.86 -10.39 -0.13
C GLU A 192 -15.19 -11.68 -0.89
N GLY A 193 -15.62 -11.57 -2.15
CA GLY A 193 -15.86 -12.72 -3.01
C GLY A 193 -14.58 -13.50 -3.34
N LEU A 194 -13.45 -12.81 -3.48
CA LEU A 194 -12.13 -13.45 -3.57
C LEU A 194 -11.81 -14.21 -2.27
N ALA A 195 -12.02 -13.61 -1.10
CA ALA A 195 -11.78 -14.25 0.18
C ALA A 195 -12.66 -15.52 0.36
N GLN A 196 -13.93 -15.45 -0.02
CA GLN A 196 -14.85 -16.59 -0.06
C GLN A 196 -14.32 -17.73 -0.94
N ARG A 197 -13.80 -17.41 -2.13
CA ARG A 197 -13.22 -18.42 -3.04
C ARG A 197 -11.94 -19.04 -2.51
N ILE A 198 -11.06 -18.24 -1.89
CA ILE A 198 -9.84 -18.75 -1.25
C ILE A 198 -10.18 -19.76 -0.16
N LEU A 199 -11.14 -19.43 0.72
CA LEU A 199 -11.57 -20.32 1.80
C LEU A 199 -12.18 -21.62 1.26
N ARG A 200 -12.94 -21.55 0.16
CA ARG A 200 -13.53 -22.72 -0.51
C ARG A 200 -12.51 -23.54 -1.32
N GLY A 201 -11.29 -23.04 -1.52
CA GLY A 201 -10.29 -23.65 -2.39
C GLY A 201 -10.57 -23.50 -3.89
N ASP A 202 -11.49 -22.60 -4.29
CA ASP A 202 -11.79 -22.28 -5.70
C ASP A 202 -10.81 -21.22 -6.26
N VAL A 203 -9.52 -21.46 -6.07
CA VAL A 203 -8.42 -20.62 -6.56
C VAL A 203 -7.25 -21.51 -6.97
N PRO A 204 -6.37 -21.07 -7.90
CA PRO A 204 -5.20 -21.85 -8.27
C PRO A 204 -4.23 -22.01 -7.09
N SER A 205 -3.37 -23.03 -7.16
CA SER A 205 -2.50 -23.47 -6.04
C SER A 205 -1.57 -22.40 -5.46
N ASN A 206 -1.21 -21.40 -6.27
CA ASN A 206 -0.39 -20.25 -5.88
C ASN A 206 -1.14 -19.22 -5.01
N LEU A 207 -2.47 -19.28 -4.95
CA LEU A 207 -3.33 -18.43 -4.11
C LEU A 207 -3.99 -19.22 -2.97
N THR A 208 -3.77 -20.53 -2.89
CA THR A 208 -4.26 -21.36 -1.78
C THR A 208 -3.59 -20.92 -0.47
N ASN A 209 -4.37 -20.80 0.60
CA ASN A 209 -3.93 -20.30 1.92
C ASN A 209 -3.43 -18.84 1.92
N MET A 210 -3.78 -18.06 0.89
CA MET A 210 -3.48 -16.64 0.87
C MET A 210 -4.41 -15.88 1.82
N ARG A 211 -3.86 -14.98 2.62
CA ARG A 211 -4.63 -14.06 3.47
C ARG A 211 -4.94 -12.78 2.69
N VAL A 212 -6.13 -12.23 2.88
CA VAL A 212 -6.55 -10.97 2.25
C VAL A 212 -6.84 -9.97 3.36
N ILE A 213 -5.96 -8.98 3.52
CA ILE A 213 -6.01 -8.05 4.65
C ILE A 213 -6.47 -6.68 4.15
N SER A 214 -7.65 -6.24 4.59
CA SER A 214 -8.16 -4.89 4.35
C SER A 214 -7.48 -3.90 5.29
N LEU A 215 -6.79 -2.90 4.73
CA LEU A 215 -6.12 -1.86 5.51
C LEU A 215 -7.14 -0.80 5.96
N ASP A 216 -7.13 -0.47 7.25
CA ASP A 216 -7.95 0.60 7.82
C ASP A 216 -7.15 1.91 7.83
N MET A 217 -7.40 2.74 6.82
CA MET A 217 -6.74 4.04 6.70
C MET A 217 -7.07 4.97 7.87
N GLY A 218 -8.28 4.85 8.44
CA GLY A 218 -8.69 5.62 9.61
C GLY A 218 -7.85 5.27 10.83
N ALA A 219 -7.59 3.97 11.07
CA ALA A 219 -6.74 3.52 12.18
C ALA A 219 -5.28 3.96 12.04
N LEU A 220 -4.76 4.01 10.80
CA LEU A 220 -3.41 4.49 10.55
C LEU A 220 -3.25 6.00 10.83
N ILE A 221 -4.26 6.79 10.48
CA ILE A 221 -4.27 8.26 10.66
C ILE A 221 -4.67 8.65 12.10
N ALA A 222 -5.49 7.84 12.77
CA ALA A 222 -6.00 8.13 14.11
C ALA A 222 -4.86 8.35 15.13
N GLY A 223 -4.88 9.50 15.79
CA GLY A 223 -3.88 9.87 16.79
C GLY A 223 -2.50 10.22 16.24
N ALA A 224 -2.30 10.24 14.91
CA ALA A 224 -1.06 10.73 14.32
C ALA A 224 -1.08 12.27 14.31
N SER A 225 -0.38 12.89 15.27
CA SER A 225 -0.26 14.35 15.33
C SER A 225 0.79 14.89 14.33
N TYR A 226 1.66 14.01 13.85
CA TYR A 226 2.76 14.32 12.94
C TYR A 226 2.81 13.31 11.77
N PHE A 227 3.14 13.79 10.57
CA PHE A 227 3.26 13.00 9.34
C PHE A 227 4.18 11.77 9.46
N GLY A 228 5.22 11.85 10.29
CA GLY A 228 6.18 10.77 10.49
C GLY A 228 5.58 9.52 11.16
N GLU A 229 4.62 9.69 12.07
CA GLU A 229 4.01 8.56 12.80
C GLU A 229 3.15 7.69 11.88
N PHE A 230 2.40 8.31 10.96
CA PHE A 230 1.65 7.58 9.93
C PHE A 230 2.60 6.77 9.04
N GLU A 231 3.70 7.38 8.60
CA GLU A 231 4.69 6.72 7.75
C GLU A 231 5.36 5.53 8.46
N GLU A 232 5.65 5.67 9.75
CA GLU A 232 6.23 4.61 10.58
C GLU A 232 5.26 3.42 10.75
N ARG A 233 3.98 3.70 11.04
CA ARG A 233 2.92 2.68 11.12
C ARG A 233 2.74 1.94 9.79
N LEU A 234 2.73 2.68 8.68
CA LEU A 234 2.61 2.09 7.35
C LEU A 234 3.85 1.27 6.98
N LYS A 235 5.05 1.72 7.35
CA LYS A 235 6.29 0.94 7.19
C LYS A 235 6.24 -0.37 7.98
N ALA A 236 5.70 -0.37 9.20
CA ALA A 236 5.52 -1.58 10.00
C ALA A 236 4.62 -2.59 9.29
N VAL A 237 3.45 -2.14 8.80
CA VAL A 237 2.52 -2.96 8.00
C VAL A 237 3.21 -3.54 6.76
N LEU A 238 3.89 -2.70 5.97
CA LEU A 238 4.56 -3.13 4.75
C LEU A 238 5.68 -4.15 5.03
N LYS A 239 6.43 -3.98 6.12
CA LYS A 239 7.49 -4.92 6.53
C LYS A 239 6.93 -6.29 6.92
N GLU A 240 5.74 -6.34 7.53
CA GLU A 240 5.05 -7.61 7.80
C GLU A 240 4.58 -8.28 6.52
N VAL A 241 4.05 -7.52 5.55
CA VAL A 241 3.66 -8.06 4.23
C VAL A 241 4.88 -8.59 3.47
N GLU A 242 6.03 -7.92 3.55
CA GLU A 242 7.28 -8.39 2.93
C GLU A 242 7.73 -9.74 3.51
N LYS A 243 7.69 -9.89 4.85
CA LYS A 243 8.02 -11.13 5.55
C LYS A 243 7.05 -12.28 5.22
N ALA A 244 5.83 -11.97 4.79
CA ALA A 244 4.84 -12.98 4.44
C ALA A 244 5.09 -13.65 3.08
N GLU A 245 6.13 -13.23 2.32
CA GLU A 245 6.58 -13.86 1.07
C GLU A 245 5.44 -14.12 0.06
N GLY A 246 4.53 -13.15 -0.09
CA GLY A 246 3.42 -13.24 -1.05
C GLY A 246 2.22 -14.09 -0.59
N LYS A 247 2.21 -14.57 0.65
CA LYS A 247 1.04 -15.21 1.29
C LYS A 247 -0.01 -14.20 1.77
N VAL A 248 0.36 -12.92 1.90
CA VAL A 248 -0.55 -11.84 2.29
C VAL A 248 -0.79 -10.93 1.09
N THR A 249 -2.06 -10.66 0.79
CA THR A 249 -2.49 -9.62 -0.14
C THR A 249 -3.14 -8.49 0.63
N LEU A 250 -2.65 -7.28 0.41
CA LEU A 250 -3.19 -6.07 1.02
C LEU A 250 -4.33 -5.50 0.16
N PHE A 251 -5.49 -5.23 0.75
CA PHE A 251 -6.54 -4.44 0.13
C PHE A 251 -6.49 -3.01 0.68
N ILE A 252 -6.36 -2.02 -0.21
CA ILE A 252 -6.37 -0.61 0.13
C ILE A 252 -7.59 0.02 -0.55
N ASP A 253 -8.59 0.39 0.25
CA ASP A 253 -9.66 1.25 -0.25
C ASP A 253 -9.14 2.66 -0.46
N GLU A 254 -9.67 3.34 -1.46
CA GLU A 254 -9.25 4.70 -1.83
C GLU A 254 -7.71 4.84 -1.97
N ILE A 255 -7.08 3.93 -2.72
CA ILE A 255 -5.62 3.85 -2.87
C ILE A 255 -4.96 5.16 -3.35
N HIS A 256 -5.74 6.04 -3.98
CA HIS A 256 -5.28 7.36 -4.41
C HIS A 256 -4.93 8.30 -3.24
N LEU A 257 -5.51 8.10 -2.04
CA LEU A 257 -5.17 8.87 -0.83
C LEU A 257 -3.71 8.63 -0.41
N VAL A 258 -3.23 7.40 -0.62
CA VAL A 258 -1.88 6.95 -0.24
C VAL A 258 -0.86 7.24 -1.33
N LEU A 259 -1.30 7.29 -2.58
CA LEU A 259 -0.46 7.50 -3.77
C LEU A 259 -0.31 8.98 -4.16
N GLY A 260 -0.88 9.91 -3.41
CA GLY A 260 -0.62 11.35 -3.55
C GLY A 260 -1.22 11.97 -4.82
N ALA A 261 -2.49 12.38 -4.76
CA ALA A 261 -3.18 13.11 -5.84
C ALA A 261 -3.28 14.64 -5.61
N SER A 262 -2.47 15.22 -4.72
CA SER A 262 -2.45 16.68 -4.49
C SER A 262 -1.05 17.18 -4.14
N ARG A 263 -0.54 18.16 -4.91
CA ARG A 263 0.71 18.90 -4.67
C ARG A 263 0.58 20.02 -3.61
N THR A 264 -0.37 19.94 -2.69
CA THR A 264 -0.46 20.89 -1.58
C THR A 264 0.50 20.46 -0.47
N GLU A 265 1.28 21.41 0.07
CA GLU A 265 2.10 21.21 1.27
C GLU A 265 1.25 20.57 2.37
N GLY A 266 1.46 19.27 2.63
CA GLY A 266 0.67 18.48 3.59
C GLY A 266 -0.08 17.27 3.04
N SER A 267 0.05 16.91 1.75
CA SER A 267 -0.50 15.64 1.27
C SER A 267 0.39 14.44 1.67
N MET A 268 -0.27 13.35 2.08
CA MET A 268 0.38 12.11 2.48
C MET A 268 0.94 11.37 1.24
N ASP A 269 2.18 11.65 0.83
CA ASP A 269 2.82 10.90 -0.26
C ASP A 269 3.59 9.67 0.26
N ALA A 270 2.84 8.58 0.49
CA ALA A 270 3.42 7.29 0.81
C ALA A 270 3.85 6.52 -0.46
N ALA A 271 3.71 7.06 -1.67
CA ALA A 271 4.04 6.36 -2.91
C ALA A 271 5.52 5.92 -2.95
N ASN A 272 6.40 6.66 -2.29
CA ASN A 272 7.83 6.32 -2.19
C ASN A 272 8.10 5.05 -1.37
N LEU A 273 7.18 4.64 -0.49
CA LEU A 273 7.24 3.36 0.22
C LEU A 273 6.77 2.20 -0.66
N PHE A 274 5.74 2.42 -1.48
CA PHE A 274 5.18 1.38 -2.35
C PHE A 274 6.05 1.08 -3.57
N LYS A 275 6.59 2.11 -4.24
CA LYS A 275 7.33 1.96 -5.51
C LYS A 275 8.44 0.89 -5.46
N PRO A 276 9.33 0.86 -4.45
CA PRO A 276 10.41 -0.12 -4.41
C PRO A 276 9.89 -1.56 -4.25
N MET A 277 8.88 -1.75 -3.41
CA MET A 277 8.31 -3.07 -3.13
C MET A 277 7.50 -3.62 -4.31
N LEU A 278 6.76 -2.75 -5.01
CA LEU A 278 6.04 -3.09 -6.22
C LEU A 278 6.99 -3.46 -7.37
N ALA A 279 8.08 -2.73 -7.52
CA ALA A 279 9.11 -3.01 -8.54
C ALA A 279 9.81 -4.35 -8.29
N ARG A 280 10.10 -4.67 -7.03
CA ARG A 280 10.71 -5.96 -6.62
C ARG A 280 9.72 -7.12 -6.57
N GLY A 281 8.41 -6.86 -6.71
CA GLY A 281 7.37 -7.89 -6.61
C GLY A 281 7.18 -8.47 -5.20
N GLN A 282 7.68 -7.76 -4.17
CA GLN A 282 7.55 -8.16 -2.76
C GLN A 282 6.17 -7.81 -2.18
N LEU A 283 5.49 -6.85 -2.80
CA LEU A 283 4.14 -6.45 -2.39
C LEU A 283 3.12 -6.96 -3.40
N ARG A 284 2.09 -7.63 -2.88
CA ARG A 284 0.85 -7.95 -3.59
C ARG A 284 -0.29 -7.15 -2.99
N CYS A 285 -0.94 -6.31 -3.79
CA CYS A 285 -2.06 -5.50 -3.36
C CYS A 285 -3.21 -5.45 -4.37
N ILE A 286 -4.40 -5.20 -3.82
CA ILE A 286 -5.61 -4.84 -4.53
C ILE A 286 -5.97 -3.42 -4.08
N GLY A 287 -5.87 -2.45 -4.98
CA GLY A 287 -6.34 -1.08 -4.72
C GLY A 287 -7.79 -0.91 -5.17
N ALA A 288 -8.51 0.00 -4.54
CA ALA A 288 -9.78 0.51 -5.05
C ALA A 288 -9.72 2.03 -5.19
N THR A 289 -10.28 2.58 -6.28
CA THR A 289 -10.30 4.03 -6.52
C THR A 289 -11.44 4.41 -7.47
N THR A 290 -11.81 5.69 -7.53
CA THR A 290 -12.77 6.15 -8.53
C THR A 290 -12.11 6.40 -9.88
N LEU A 291 -12.94 6.47 -10.93
CA LEU A 291 -12.45 6.78 -12.28
C LEU A 291 -11.85 8.19 -12.36
N GLU A 292 -12.41 9.14 -11.61
CA GLU A 292 -11.96 10.54 -11.60
C GLU A 292 -10.58 10.67 -10.96
N GLU A 293 -10.37 10.08 -9.78
CA GLU A 293 -9.07 10.11 -9.09
C GLU A 293 -8.00 9.35 -9.87
N TYR A 294 -8.35 8.20 -10.44
CA TYR A 294 -7.42 7.43 -11.28
C TYR A 294 -6.97 8.25 -12.51
N ARG A 295 -7.91 8.95 -13.15
CA ARG A 295 -7.59 9.86 -14.28
C ARG A 295 -6.71 11.01 -13.84
N LYS A 296 -6.98 11.64 -12.70
CA LYS A 296 -6.17 12.75 -12.17
C LYS A 296 -4.72 12.32 -11.93
N GLY A 297 -4.51 11.17 -11.30
CA GLY A 297 -3.15 10.63 -11.08
C GLY A 297 -2.40 10.30 -12.38
N LEU A 298 -3.09 9.75 -13.39
CA LEU A 298 -2.48 9.53 -14.69
C LEU A 298 -2.15 10.85 -15.40
N LYS A 299 -3.07 11.80 -15.37
CA LYS A 299 -2.91 13.13 -15.96
C LYS A 299 -1.63 13.80 -15.47
N GLU A 300 -1.48 13.98 -14.16
CA GLU A 300 -0.32 14.66 -13.58
C GLU A 300 1.00 13.98 -13.96
N ARG A 301 1.01 12.64 -14.05
CA ARG A 301 2.19 11.87 -14.45
C ARG A 301 2.57 12.11 -15.91
N TYR A 302 1.61 12.08 -16.83
CA TYR A 302 1.89 12.29 -18.26
C TYR A 302 2.20 13.76 -18.55
N GLU A 303 1.52 14.69 -17.90
CA GLU A 303 1.83 16.12 -17.97
C GLU A 303 3.27 16.39 -17.52
N GLY A 304 3.68 15.84 -16.38
CA GLY A 304 5.04 15.98 -15.87
C GLY A 304 6.10 15.27 -16.72
N HIS A 305 5.76 14.13 -17.34
CA HIS A 305 6.71 13.38 -18.18
C HIS A 305 6.97 14.07 -19.53
N HIS A 306 5.91 14.56 -20.18
CA HIS A 306 5.98 15.17 -21.51
C HIS A 306 6.13 16.70 -21.46
N GLY A 307 5.89 17.33 -20.32
CA GLY A 307 5.88 18.79 -20.18
C GLY A 307 4.75 19.44 -20.99
N VAL A 308 3.58 18.79 -21.02
CA VAL A 308 2.38 19.26 -21.74
C VAL A 308 1.21 19.32 -20.78
N ARG A 309 0.18 20.11 -21.10
CA ARG A 309 -1.07 20.12 -20.34
C ARG A 309 -2.13 19.28 -21.05
N ILE A 310 -2.72 18.34 -20.35
CA ILE A 310 -3.74 17.43 -20.85
C ILE A 310 -5.12 17.94 -20.43
N LEU A 311 -6.05 18.06 -21.37
CA LEU A 311 -7.43 18.41 -21.07
C LEU A 311 -8.18 17.17 -20.55
N ASP A 312 -9.06 17.31 -19.56
CA ASP A 312 -9.81 16.17 -19.01
C ASP A 312 -10.67 15.46 -20.06
N ARG A 313 -11.18 16.24 -21.03
CA ARG A 313 -11.90 15.72 -22.21
C ARG A 313 -11.04 14.79 -23.07
N ALA A 314 -9.72 14.95 -23.09
CA ALA A 314 -8.82 14.12 -23.88
C ALA A 314 -8.87 12.64 -23.44
N PHE A 315 -8.91 12.36 -22.14
CA PHE A 315 -9.04 10.99 -21.63
C PHE A 315 -10.38 10.35 -21.99
N VAL A 316 -11.47 11.14 -21.96
CA VAL A 316 -12.81 10.66 -22.35
C VAL A 316 -12.84 10.30 -23.83
N VAL A 317 -12.31 11.19 -24.68
CA VAL A 317 -12.25 10.98 -26.13
C VAL A 317 -11.32 9.81 -26.48
N ALA A 318 -10.16 9.71 -25.85
CA ALA A 318 -9.24 8.59 -26.05
C ALA A 318 -9.89 7.25 -25.68
N ALA A 319 -10.64 7.19 -24.57
CA ALA A 319 -11.40 5.99 -24.20
C ALA A 319 -12.50 5.65 -25.22
N GLN A 320 -13.27 6.64 -25.68
CA GLN A 320 -14.34 6.43 -26.66
C GLN A 320 -13.79 5.97 -28.02
N LEU A 321 -12.77 6.66 -28.55
CA LEU A 321 -12.17 6.34 -29.85
C LEU A 321 -11.42 5.01 -29.82
N SER A 322 -10.62 4.74 -28.79
CA SER A 322 -9.94 3.46 -28.66
C SER A 322 -10.92 2.30 -28.48
N SER A 323 -12.03 2.50 -27.76
CA SER A 323 -13.10 1.50 -27.65
C SER A 323 -13.68 1.15 -29.01
N ARG A 324 -13.97 2.17 -29.82
CA ARG A 324 -14.63 2.02 -31.12
C ARG A 324 -13.73 1.49 -32.23
N TYR A 325 -12.49 1.96 -32.32
CA TYR A 325 -11.62 1.70 -33.48
C TYR A 325 -10.51 0.67 -33.21
N ILE A 326 -10.13 0.45 -31.95
CA ILE A 326 -9.08 -0.52 -31.59
C ILE A 326 -9.73 -1.73 -30.92
N THR A 327 -10.22 -2.67 -31.72
CA THR A 327 -10.94 -3.86 -31.25
C THR A 327 -10.01 -4.99 -30.79
N ALA A 328 -8.76 -5.02 -31.25
CA ALA A 328 -7.78 -6.05 -30.90
C ALA A 328 -7.18 -5.89 -29.48
N ARG A 329 -7.42 -4.75 -28.81
CA ARG A 329 -6.90 -4.44 -27.47
C ARG A 329 -8.03 -4.06 -26.51
N PHE A 330 -7.76 -4.18 -25.22
CA PHE A 330 -8.74 -3.93 -24.15
C PHE A 330 -8.48 -2.59 -23.45
N LEU A 331 -9.54 -1.95 -22.97
CA LEU A 331 -9.43 -0.82 -22.03
C LEU A 331 -8.88 -1.32 -20.68
N PRO A 332 -8.15 -0.48 -19.92
CA PRO A 332 -7.79 0.92 -20.19
C PRO A 332 -6.52 1.09 -21.05
N ASP A 333 -5.75 0.03 -21.24
CA ASP A 333 -4.42 0.00 -21.88
C ASP A 333 -4.38 0.77 -23.22
N LYS A 334 -5.32 0.46 -24.13
CA LYS A 334 -5.41 1.14 -25.43
C LYS A 334 -5.74 2.64 -25.38
N ALA A 335 -6.43 3.09 -24.34
CA ALA A 335 -6.76 4.50 -24.19
C ALA A 335 -5.58 5.28 -23.61
N ILE A 336 -4.84 4.65 -22.71
CA ILE A 336 -3.62 5.21 -22.10
C ILE A 336 -2.54 5.40 -23.18
N ASP A 337 -2.31 4.39 -24.02
CA ASP A 337 -1.34 4.48 -25.11
C ASP A 337 -1.66 5.62 -26.09
N LEU A 338 -2.94 5.81 -26.46
CA LEU A 338 -3.34 6.92 -27.32
C LEU A 338 -3.05 8.28 -26.69
N VAL A 339 -3.26 8.42 -25.39
CA VAL A 339 -2.95 9.67 -24.68
C VAL A 339 -1.45 9.90 -24.63
N ASP A 340 -0.66 8.86 -24.35
CA ASP A 340 0.80 8.92 -24.29
C ASP A 340 1.41 9.33 -25.66
N GLU A 341 0.96 8.68 -26.74
CA GLU A 341 1.39 8.99 -28.10
C GLU A 341 0.97 10.40 -28.52
N ALA A 342 -0.23 10.84 -28.14
CA ALA A 342 -0.67 12.21 -28.39
C ALA A 342 0.18 13.24 -27.62
N CYS A 343 0.54 12.95 -26.36
CA CYS A 343 1.41 13.83 -25.57
C CYS A 343 2.81 13.94 -26.19
N ALA A 344 3.38 12.80 -26.61
CA ALA A 344 4.67 12.77 -27.28
C ALA A 344 4.65 13.56 -28.60
N ASN A 345 3.62 13.40 -29.42
CA ASN A 345 3.47 14.14 -30.68
C ASN A 345 3.36 15.65 -30.45
N VAL A 346 2.54 16.06 -29.48
CA VAL A 346 2.43 17.47 -29.09
C VAL A 346 3.78 18.02 -28.64
N ARG A 347 4.55 17.27 -27.84
CA ARG A 347 5.89 17.68 -27.41
C ARG A 347 6.85 17.87 -28.59
N VAL A 348 6.87 16.93 -29.54
CA VAL A 348 7.69 17.00 -30.76
C VAL A 348 7.35 18.22 -31.60
N GLN A 349 6.06 18.55 -31.74
CA GLN A 349 5.61 19.75 -32.46
C GLN A 349 6.05 21.05 -31.78
N PHE A 350 6.20 21.04 -30.45
CA PHE A 350 6.66 22.20 -29.69
C PHE A 350 8.18 22.36 -29.69
N ASP A 351 8.95 21.27 -29.60
CA ASP A 351 10.42 21.31 -29.72
C ASP A 351 10.86 21.65 -31.17
N SER A 352 9.95 21.49 -32.13
CA SER A 352 10.17 21.87 -33.52
C SER A 352 9.79 23.32 -33.76
N GLN A 353 10.68 24.05 -34.42
CA GLN A 353 10.37 25.39 -34.91
C GLN A 353 9.18 25.32 -35.88
N PRO A 354 8.17 26.21 -35.78
CA PRO A 354 7.02 26.18 -36.68
C PRO A 354 7.46 26.19 -38.14
N GLU A 355 6.84 25.34 -38.97
CA GLU A 355 7.21 25.17 -40.38
C GLU A 355 7.25 26.51 -41.13
N GLU A 356 6.37 27.45 -40.80
CA GLU A 356 6.36 28.80 -41.36
C GLU A 356 7.66 29.56 -41.07
N ILE A 357 8.22 29.46 -39.87
CA ILE A 357 9.46 30.15 -39.50
C ILE A 357 10.66 29.45 -40.14
N ASP A 358 10.71 28.11 -40.10
CA ASP A 358 11.80 27.35 -40.74
C ASP A 358 11.84 27.61 -42.26
N ASN A 359 10.70 27.57 -42.94
CA ASN A 359 10.61 27.89 -44.37
C ASN A 359 11.10 29.31 -44.69
N LEU A 360 10.72 30.30 -43.87
CA LEU A 360 11.17 31.69 -44.04
C LEU A 360 12.66 31.87 -43.72
N GLU A 361 13.21 31.12 -42.76
CA GLU A 361 14.64 31.14 -42.43
C GLU A 361 15.50 30.51 -43.53
N ARG A 362 15.07 29.36 -44.07
CA ARG A 362 15.72 28.73 -45.23
C ARG A 362 15.74 29.66 -46.42
N LYS A 363 14.59 30.29 -46.74
CA LYS A 363 14.49 31.25 -47.85
C LYS A 363 15.37 32.48 -47.64
N LYS A 364 15.42 33.01 -46.41
CA LYS A 364 16.33 34.11 -46.04
C LYS A 364 17.81 33.72 -46.16
N MET A 365 18.16 32.48 -45.82
CA MET A 365 19.52 31.98 -45.96
C MET A 365 19.94 31.86 -47.43
N GLN A 366 19.07 31.32 -48.29
CA GLN A 366 19.30 31.26 -49.74
C GLN A 366 19.54 32.65 -50.34
N LEU A 367 18.65 33.61 -50.05
CA LEU A 367 18.79 34.98 -50.56
C LEU A 367 20.03 35.68 -50.02
N LYS A 368 20.47 35.39 -48.78
CA LYS A 368 21.73 35.91 -48.25
C LYS A 368 22.95 35.40 -49.02
N VAL A 369 22.96 34.12 -49.37
CA VAL A 369 24.07 33.54 -50.16
C VAL A 369 24.09 34.18 -51.54
N GLU A 370 22.93 34.34 -52.18
CA GLU A 370 22.81 35.00 -53.49
C GLU A 370 23.27 36.47 -53.45
N VAL A 371 22.89 37.23 -52.42
CA VAL A 371 23.37 38.60 -52.20
C VAL A 371 24.89 38.62 -52.04
N HIS A 372 25.47 37.72 -51.24
CA HIS A 372 26.91 37.70 -51.00
C HIS A 372 27.73 37.28 -52.24
N ALA A 373 27.15 36.45 -53.12
CA ALA A 373 27.73 36.11 -54.41
C ALA A 373 27.72 37.33 -55.36
N LEU A 374 26.58 38.01 -55.47
CA LEU A 374 26.40 39.17 -56.36
C LEU A 374 27.10 40.44 -55.87
N GLU A 375 27.49 40.52 -54.60
CA GLU A 375 28.29 41.63 -54.06
C GLU A 375 29.70 41.71 -54.67
N LYS A 376 30.18 40.61 -55.26
CA LYS A 376 31.51 40.54 -55.91
C LYS A 376 31.47 40.83 -57.41
N GLU A 377 30.28 40.96 -58.00
CA GLU A 377 30.08 41.17 -59.43
C GLU A 377 29.90 42.66 -59.75
N GLU A 378 30.54 43.16 -60.80
CA GLU A 378 30.57 44.60 -61.12
C GLU A 378 29.59 45.03 -62.23
N ASP A 379 28.91 44.09 -62.87
CA ASP A 379 28.03 44.36 -64.00
C ASP A 379 26.72 45.04 -63.60
N LYS A 380 26.14 45.77 -64.56
CA LYS A 380 24.94 46.60 -64.32
C LYS A 380 23.70 45.77 -64.00
N ALA A 381 23.62 44.53 -64.51
CA ALA A 381 22.49 43.63 -64.25
C ALA A 381 22.56 43.04 -62.83
N SER A 382 23.74 42.60 -62.38
CA SER A 382 23.98 42.12 -61.01
C SER A 382 23.73 43.21 -59.96
N LYS A 383 24.13 44.46 -60.23
CA LYS A 383 23.82 45.59 -59.34
C LYS A 383 22.32 45.86 -59.23
N ALA A 384 21.56 45.73 -60.32
CA ALA A 384 20.10 45.87 -60.28
C ALA A 384 19.44 44.73 -59.50
N ARG A 385 19.85 43.48 -59.76
CA ARG A 385 19.34 42.29 -59.06
C ARG A 385 19.66 42.31 -57.56
N LEU A 386 20.84 42.80 -57.19
CA LEU A 386 21.26 42.96 -55.80
C LEU A 386 20.36 43.95 -55.03
N VAL A 387 19.88 45.02 -55.67
CA VAL A 387 18.93 45.95 -55.06
C VAL A 387 17.56 45.30 -54.83
N GLU A 388 17.08 44.48 -55.78
CA GLU A 388 15.85 43.71 -55.62
C GLU A 388 15.96 42.68 -54.49
N LEU A 389 17.02 41.89 -54.46
CA LEU A 389 17.26 40.87 -53.44
C LEU A 389 17.39 41.49 -52.04
N LYS A 390 18.03 42.66 -51.91
CA LYS A 390 18.10 43.39 -50.63
C LYS A 390 16.73 43.82 -50.14
N LYS A 391 15.83 44.28 -51.03
CA LYS A 391 14.44 44.60 -50.69
C LYS A 391 13.66 43.36 -50.25
N GLU A 392 13.74 42.25 -51.00
CA GLU A 392 13.09 40.99 -50.64
C GLU A 392 13.57 40.45 -49.29
N LEU A 393 14.86 40.61 -49.00
CA LEU A 393 15.48 40.19 -47.74
C LEU A 393 14.99 41.04 -46.56
N ASP A 394 14.80 42.34 -46.75
CA ASP A 394 14.25 43.23 -45.73
C ASP A 394 12.75 42.99 -45.49
N ASP A 395 11.98 42.70 -46.55
CA ASP A 395 10.58 42.27 -46.43
C ASP A 395 10.45 40.94 -45.65
N LEU A 396 11.30 39.96 -45.96
CA LEU A 396 11.36 38.70 -45.23
C LEU A 396 11.76 38.91 -43.76
N ARG A 397 12.75 39.77 -43.48
CA ARG A 397 13.11 40.15 -42.10
C ARG A 397 11.94 40.79 -41.37
N GLY A 398 11.17 41.64 -42.05
CA GLY A 398 9.96 42.29 -41.53
C GLY A 398 8.89 41.28 -41.12
N ARG A 399 8.68 40.22 -41.91
CA ARG A 399 7.75 39.12 -41.61
C ARG A 399 8.24 38.16 -40.52
N LEU A 400 9.55 37.90 -40.48
CA LEU A 400 10.16 36.92 -39.57
C LEU A 400 10.28 37.45 -38.14
N LYS A 401 10.59 38.75 -37.96
CA LYS A 401 10.69 39.41 -36.64
C LYS A 401 9.46 39.23 -35.73
N PRO A 402 8.21 39.49 -36.18
CA PRO A 402 7.03 39.33 -35.33
C PRO A 402 6.74 37.85 -35.02
N LEU A 403 6.97 36.94 -35.97
CA LEU A 403 6.78 35.50 -35.77
C LEU A 403 7.76 34.94 -34.75
N MET A 404 9.05 35.28 -34.86
CA MET A 404 10.05 34.89 -33.86
C MET A 404 9.79 35.50 -32.48
N LYS A 405 9.30 36.75 -32.42
CA LYS A 405 8.94 37.39 -31.15
C LYS A 405 7.76 36.69 -30.47
N LYS A 406 6.77 36.22 -31.25
CA LYS A 406 5.66 35.40 -30.73
C LYS A 406 6.15 34.03 -30.26
N TYR A 407 7.00 33.37 -31.05
CA TYR A 407 7.59 32.07 -30.71
C TYR A 407 8.39 32.12 -29.40
N LYS A 408 9.35 33.05 -29.28
CA LYS A 408 10.14 33.24 -28.04
C LYS A 408 9.30 33.63 -26.81
N LYS A 409 8.19 34.34 -27.02
CA LYS A 409 7.24 34.66 -25.95
C LYS A 409 6.42 33.44 -25.53
N GLY A 410 6.18 32.51 -26.46
CA GLY A 410 5.57 31.20 -26.20
C GLY A 410 6.49 30.31 -25.37
N GLU A 411 7.77 30.19 -25.76
CA GLU A 411 8.79 29.43 -25.01
C GLU A 411 8.93 29.91 -23.56
N LYS A 412 9.12 31.22 -23.35
CA LYS A 412 9.29 31.79 -22.00
C LYS A 412 8.08 31.60 -21.07
N ARG A 413 6.86 31.63 -21.62
CA ARG A 413 5.64 31.41 -20.82
C ARG A 413 5.53 29.99 -20.27
N MET A 414 6.26 29.04 -20.85
CA MET A 414 6.27 27.65 -20.40
C MET A 414 7.39 27.38 -19.40
N GLU A 415 8.57 28.00 -19.57
CA GLU A 415 9.64 27.92 -18.56
C GLU A 415 9.21 28.49 -17.19
N GLU A 416 8.36 29.53 -17.20
CA GLU A 416 7.84 30.17 -15.98
C GLU A 416 6.62 29.43 -15.37
N ASN A 417 6.01 28.47 -16.08
CA ASN A 417 4.80 27.77 -15.61
C ASN A 417 4.79 26.32 -16.15
N PRO A 418 5.61 25.43 -15.55
CA PRO A 418 5.79 24.05 -16.01
C PRO A 418 4.54 23.17 -15.90
#